data_AF-A0A367PH80-F1
#
_entry.id   AF-A0A367PH80-F1
#
_cell.length_a   1.000
_cell.length_b   1.000
_cell.length_c   1.000
_cell.angle_alpha   90.00
_cell.angle_beta   90.00
_cell.angle_gamma   90.00
#
_symmetry.space_group_name_H-M   'P 1'
#
loop_
_entity.id
_entity.type
_entity.pdbx_description
1 polymer ?
#
loop_
_entity_poly.entity_id
_entity_poly.type
_entity_poly.pdbx_seq_one_letter_code
_entity_poly.pdbx_strand_id
1 'polypeptide(L)'
;MRSTQSLHGEAFRRPERSTASGLPNLDHLFVPERPKSDGRGETILWIRTQMARNGISLEDLVKAGCFSEGSAELKVAYRSADGQTWDGRGELPDWLQRAVNAGQSIQHFRVA
;
A
#
# COMPACT_ATOMS: atom_id res chain seq x y z
N MET A 1 64.89 -20.83 -7.64
CA MET A 1 63.46 -20.97 -7.27
C MET A 1 63.36 -21.34 -5.80
N ARG A 2 62.95 -20.37 -4.97
CA ARG A 2 62.39 -20.44 -3.59
C ARG A 2 62.73 -19.11 -2.91
N SER A 3 61.79 -18.18 -2.94
CA SER A 3 61.83 -16.98 -2.09
C SER A 3 60.57 -17.00 -1.22
N THR A 4 60.76 -17.33 0.05
CA THR A 4 59.77 -17.15 1.12
C THR A 4 59.81 -15.69 1.53
N GLN A 5 58.72 -14.95 1.30
CA GLN A 5 58.60 -13.57 1.77
C GLN A 5 57.77 -13.52 3.05
N SER A 6 58.37 -12.85 4.04
CA SER A 6 57.98 -12.78 5.44
C SER A 6 56.64 -12.10 5.70
N LEU A 7 55.98 -12.63 6.73
CA LEU A 7 54.85 -12.08 7.45
C LEU A 7 55.20 -10.69 8.02
N HIS A 8 54.39 -9.68 7.72
CA HIS A 8 54.34 -8.43 8.48
C HIS A 8 52.91 -8.24 8.97
N GLY A 9 52.75 -8.19 10.30
CA GLY A 9 51.46 -7.97 10.94
C GLY A 9 51.00 -6.54 10.72
N GLU A 10 49.83 -6.38 10.10
CA GLU A 10 49.15 -5.10 9.98
C GLU A 10 47.94 -5.05 10.90
N ALA A 11 47.93 -3.96 11.66
CA ALA A 11 47.00 -3.62 12.72
C ALA A 11 45.53 -3.75 12.29
N PHE A 12 44.76 -4.45 13.11
CA PHE A 12 43.30 -4.51 13.06
C PHE A 12 42.70 -3.15 13.45
N ARG A 13 42.77 -2.17 12.54
CA ARG A 13 42.01 -0.92 12.62
C ARG A 13 40.59 -1.17 12.11
N ARG A 14 39.63 -0.69 12.90
CA ARG A 14 38.17 -0.77 12.73
C ARG A 14 37.70 -0.53 11.28
N PRO A 15 36.73 -1.29 10.75
CA PRO A 15 35.80 -0.74 9.79
C PRO A 15 34.75 0.10 10.53
N GLU A 16 34.68 1.38 10.17
CA GLU A 16 33.67 2.32 10.60
C GLU A 16 32.27 1.76 10.34
N ARG A 17 31.38 1.90 11.33
CA ARG A 17 29.94 1.68 11.14
C ARG A 17 29.44 2.84 10.29
N SER A 18 29.63 2.74 8.98
CA SER A 18 29.09 3.68 8.00
C SER A 18 27.58 3.71 8.15
N THR A 19 27.09 4.80 8.71
CA THR A 19 25.70 5.24 8.63
C THR A 19 25.43 5.66 7.20
N ALA A 20 25.24 4.69 6.30
CA ALA A 20 24.65 4.93 5.00
C ALA A 20 23.12 4.93 5.16
N SER A 21 22.57 6.01 5.74
CA SER A 21 21.17 6.37 5.53
C SER A 21 21.02 6.85 4.08
N GLY A 22 21.15 5.93 3.14
CA GLY A 22 20.72 6.13 1.75
C GLY A 22 19.25 5.74 1.69
N LEU A 23 18.36 6.73 1.68
CA LEU A 23 16.99 6.50 1.24
C LEU A 23 17.07 5.93 -0.19
N PRO A 24 16.52 4.74 -0.49
CA PRO A 24 16.60 4.21 -1.85
C PRO A 24 15.82 5.12 -2.79
N ASN A 25 16.45 5.42 -3.92
CA ASN A 25 15.96 6.27 -4.99
C ASN A 25 14.62 5.73 -5.54
N LEU A 26 13.59 6.58 -5.56
CA LEU A 26 12.21 6.25 -5.97
C LEU A 26 12.00 6.26 -7.51
N ASP A 27 13.08 6.33 -8.30
CA ASP A 27 13.04 6.41 -9.77
C ASP A 27 12.84 5.04 -10.46
N HIS A 28 12.82 3.93 -9.71
CA HIS A 28 12.61 2.58 -10.25
C HIS A 28 11.16 2.13 -10.38
N LEU A 29 10.17 3.02 -10.20
CA LEU A 29 8.75 2.70 -10.30
C LEU A 29 8.27 2.50 -11.75
N PHE A 30 9.00 1.73 -12.57
CA PHE A 30 8.42 1.15 -13.79
C PHE A 30 7.54 -0.03 -13.38
N VAL A 31 6.27 0.27 -13.07
CA VAL A 31 5.24 -0.75 -12.86
C VAL A 31 4.74 -1.17 -14.24
N PRO A 32 5.13 -2.36 -14.75
CA PRO A 32 4.61 -2.83 -16.02
C PRO A 32 3.10 -2.99 -15.92
N GLU A 33 2.40 -2.73 -17.02
CA GLU A 33 0.95 -2.89 -17.07
C GLU A 33 0.55 -4.31 -16.65
N ARG A 34 -0.52 -4.39 -15.85
CA ARG A 34 -1.07 -5.68 -15.42
C ARG A 34 -1.45 -6.48 -16.67
N PRO A 35 -1.09 -7.77 -16.76
CA PRO A 35 -1.46 -8.61 -17.89
C PRO A 35 -3.00 -8.67 -18.02
N LYS A 36 -3.49 -8.54 -19.26
CA LYS A 36 -4.91 -8.69 -19.60
C LYS A 36 -5.27 -10.19 -19.70
N SER A 37 -5.20 -10.93 -18.59
CA SER A 37 -5.54 -12.37 -18.57
C SER A 37 -6.36 -12.80 -17.34
N ASP A 38 -7.25 -13.75 -17.59
CA ASP A 38 -8.58 -13.98 -16.98
C ASP A 38 -8.58 -14.94 -15.77
N GLY A 39 -7.47 -15.00 -15.02
CA GLY A 39 -7.27 -15.97 -13.95
C GLY A 39 -6.68 -15.40 -12.65
N ARG A 40 -7.24 -15.79 -11.51
CA ARG A 40 -6.69 -15.47 -10.18
C ARG A 40 -5.23 -15.95 -10.04
N GLY A 41 -4.90 -17.11 -10.62
CA GLY A 41 -3.55 -17.67 -10.59
C GLY A 41 -2.51 -16.81 -11.32
N GLU A 42 -2.83 -16.35 -12.53
CA GLU A 42 -1.95 -15.47 -13.32
C GLU A 42 -1.78 -14.11 -12.64
N THR A 43 -2.87 -13.59 -12.06
CA THR A 43 -2.82 -12.36 -11.26
C THR A 43 -1.89 -12.52 -10.05
N ILE A 44 -1.98 -13.64 -9.32
CA ILE A 44 -1.12 -13.90 -8.15
C ILE A 44 0.35 -14.01 -8.57
N LEU A 45 0.65 -14.71 -9.67
CA LEU A 45 2.01 -14.84 -10.16
C LEU A 45 2.60 -13.48 -10.53
N TRP A 46 1.83 -12.65 -11.24
CA TRP A 46 2.26 -11.29 -11.59
C TRP A 46 2.55 -10.43 -10.36
N ILE A 47 1.68 -10.45 -9.33
CA ILE A 47 1.90 -9.73 -8.07
C ILE A 47 3.22 -10.18 -7.43
N ARG A 48 3.46 -11.50 -7.35
CA ARG A 48 4.69 -12.05 -6.76
C ARG A 48 5.93 -11.63 -7.54
N THR A 49 5.88 -11.63 -8.87
CA THR A 49 6.97 -11.14 -9.73
C THR A 49 7.23 -9.65 -9.50
N GLN A 50 6.18 -8.83 -9.35
CA GLN A 50 6.35 -7.41 -9.06
C GLN A 50 6.94 -7.17 -7.67
N MET A 51 6.49 -7.90 -6.64
CA MET A 51 7.09 -7.83 -5.31
C MET A 51 8.59 -8.11 -5.33
N ALA A 52 8.99 -9.21 -6.01
CA ALA A 52 10.40 -9.57 -6.13
C ALA A 52 11.23 -8.53 -6.89
N ARG A 53 10.68 -7.97 -7.98
CA ARG A 53 11.37 -6.94 -8.78
C ARG A 53 11.61 -5.65 -8.00
N ASN A 54 10.64 -5.25 -7.19
CA ASN A 54 10.71 -4.03 -6.39
C ASN A 54 11.39 -4.25 -5.03
N GLY A 55 11.82 -5.47 -4.71
CA GLY A 55 12.38 -5.81 -3.40
C GLY A 55 11.39 -5.62 -2.24
N ILE A 56 10.08 -5.68 -2.51
CA ILE A 56 9.01 -5.48 -1.53
C ILE A 56 8.68 -6.84 -0.90
N SER A 57 8.84 -6.95 0.42
CA SER A 57 8.38 -8.11 1.17
C SER A 57 6.95 -7.93 1.68
N LEU A 58 6.33 -9.02 2.11
CA LEU A 58 5.03 -8.96 2.79
C LEU A 58 5.10 -8.09 4.06
N GLU A 59 6.23 -8.14 4.78
CA GLU A 59 6.44 -7.35 5.99
C GLU A 59 6.47 -5.85 5.71
N ASP A 60 7.05 -5.44 4.58
CA ASP A 60 7.07 -4.04 4.15
C ASP A 60 5.66 -3.53 3.83
N LEU A 61 4.84 -4.36 3.18
CA LEU A 61 3.44 -4.03 2.90
C LEU A 61 2.59 -3.94 4.18
N VAL A 62 2.85 -4.83 5.15
CA VAL A 62 2.20 -4.77 6.46
C VAL A 62 2.63 -3.52 7.23
N LYS A 63 3.92 -3.19 7.27
CA LYS A 63 4.45 -1.97 7.88
C LYS A 63 3.93 -0.70 7.20
N ALA A 64 3.72 -0.75 5.89
CA ALA A 64 3.11 0.32 5.11
C ALA A 64 1.59 0.43 5.32
N GLY A 65 0.97 -0.48 6.06
CA GLY A 65 -0.47 -0.46 6.32
C GLY A 65 -1.34 -0.80 5.11
N CYS A 66 -0.77 -1.41 4.06
CA CYS A 66 -1.46 -1.72 2.79
C CYS A 66 -2.63 -2.70 2.95
N PHE A 67 -2.67 -3.46 4.05
CA PHE A 67 -3.72 -4.42 4.36
C PHE A 67 -4.61 -4.00 5.53
N SER A 68 -4.51 -2.73 5.97
CA SER A 68 -5.50 -2.20 6.91
C SER A 68 -6.88 -2.24 6.24
N GLU A 69 -7.88 -2.81 6.91
CA GLU A 69 -9.28 -2.98 6.47
C GLU A 69 -10.01 -1.67 6.12
N GLY A 70 -9.31 -0.54 5.95
CA GLY A 70 -9.86 0.77 5.65
C GLY A 70 -9.17 1.55 4.54
N SER A 71 -8.27 0.95 3.75
CA SER A 71 -7.68 1.65 2.60
C SER A 71 -8.61 1.56 1.38
N ALA A 72 -9.33 2.65 1.14
CA ALA A 72 -10.27 2.88 0.05
C ALA A 72 -11.63 2.16 0.13
N GLU A 73 -12.25 2.18 1.30
CA GLU A 73 -13.71 2.22 1.31
C GLU A 73 -14.14 3.56 0.67
N LEU A 74 -14.48 3.54 -0.61
CA LEU A 74 -15.66 4.27 -1.07
C LEU A 74 -16.87 3.63 -0.36
N LYS A 75 -16.89 3.73 0.98
CA LYS A 75 -17.99 3.24 1.78
C LYS A 75 -19.13 4.09 1.33
N VAL A 76 -20.12 3.48 0.67
CA VAL A 76 -21.45 4.03 0.62
C VAL A 76 -21.85 4.19 2.08
N ALA A 77 -21.54 5.35 2.64
CA ALA A 77 -21.70 5.61 4.06
C ALA A 77 -23.20 5.66 4.36
N TYR A 78 -24.00 6.11 3.40
CA TYR A 78 -25.44 6.25 3.52
C TYR A 78 -26.18 5.75 2.27
N ARG A 79 -27.30 5.04 2.43
CA ARG A 79 -28.18 4.56 1.37
C ARG A 79 -29.64 4.83 1.72
N SER A 80 -30.41 5.32 0.73
CA SER A 80 -31.85 5.52 0.79
C SER A 80 -32.62 4.25 0.39
N ALA A 81 -33.89 4.14 0.79
CA ALA A 81 -34.80 3.07 0.38
C ALA A 81 -35.01 3.01 -1.15
N ASP A 82 -34.87 4.16 -1.82
CA ASP A 82 -34.91 4.30 -3.29
C ASP A 82 -33.61 3.85 -3.99
N GLY A 83 -32.63 3.31 -3.24
CA GLY A 83 -31.35 2.86 -3.80
C GLY A 83 -30.32 3.95 -4.03
N GLN A 84 -30.63 5.21 -3.71
CA GLN A 84 -29.68 6.32 -3.76
C GLN A 84 -28.59 6.16 -2.68
N THR A 85 -27.34 6.47 -3.00
CA THR A 85 -26.20 6.27 -2.11
C THR A 85 -25.35 7.53 -1.99
N TRP A 86 -24.84 7.81 -0.79
CA TRP A 86 -23.95 8.92 -0.51
C TRP A 86 -22.76 8.45 0.33
N ASP A 87 -21.56 8.83 -0.10
CA ASP A 87 -20.27 8.45 0.52
C ASP A 87 -19.90 9.30 1.74
N GLY A 88 -20.74 10.28 2.10
CA GLY A 88 -20.50 11.14 3.26
C GLY A 88 -19.60 12.34 2.98
N ARG A 89 -19.13 12.54 1.74
CA ARG A 89 -18.37 13.73 1.33
C ARG A 89 -19.22 14.67 0.47
N GLY A 90 -18.95 15.97 0.61
CA GLY A 90 -19.58 17.01 -0.18
C GLY A 90 -20.93 17.47 0.37
N GLU A 91 -21.72 18.07 -0.52
CA GLU A 91 -23.06 18.60 -0.23
C GLU A 91 -24.07 17.48 0.06
N LEU A 92 -24.98 17.74 1.00
CA LEU A 92 -26.03 16.79 1.36
C LEU A 92 -27.00 16.65 0.18
N PRO A 93 -27.19 15.45 -0.39
CA PRO A 93 -28.12 15.28 -1.49
C PRO A 93 -29.56 15.64 -1.11
N ASP A 94 -30.37 16.09 -2.06
CA ASP A 94 -31.78 16.46 -1.85
C ASP A 94 -32.58 15.41 -1.08
N TRP A 95 -32.37 14.12 -1.37
CA TRP A 95 -33.07 13.03 -0.70
C TRP A 95 -32.71 12.93 0.79
N LEU A 96 -31.44 13.18 1.14
CA LEU A 96 -30.96 13.11 2.52
C LEU A 96 -31.33 14.38 3.27
N GLN A 97 -31.27 15.54 2.61
CA GLN A 97 -31.71 16.81 3.16
C GLN A 97 -33.20 16.81 3.48
N ARG A 98 -34.05 16.25 2.61
CA ARG A 98 -35.49 16.10 2.87
C ARG A 98 -35.77 15.18 4.06
N ALA A 99 -35.06 14.05 4.15
CA ALA A 99 -35.21 13.13 5.29
C ALA A 99 -34.81 13.79 6.62
N VAL A 100 -33.71 14.55 6.63
CA VAL A 100 -33.27 15.29 7.82
C VAL A 100 -34.27 16.39 8.20
N ASN A 101 -34.78 17.15 7.21
CA ASN A 101 -35.82 18.15 7.46
C ASN A 101 -37.14 17.54 7.97
N ALA A 102 -37.43 16.29 7.59
CA ALA A 102 -38.57 15.53 8.12
C ALA A 102 -38.34 14.98 9.54
N GLY A 103 -37.18 15.26 10.16
CA GLY A 103 -36.81 14.82 11.49
C GLY A 103 -36.16 13.43 11.55
N GLN A 104 -35.86 12.80 10.41
CA GLN A 104 -35.07 11.57 10.42
C GLN A 104 -33.59 11.85 10.66
N SER A 105 -32.97 11.05 11.51
CA SER A 105 -31.53 11.09 11.71
C SER A 105 -30.80 10.42 10.54
N ILE A 106 -29.77 11.10 10.03
CA ILE A 106 -28.87 10.62 8.96
C ILE A 106 -28.29 9.22 9.24
N GLN A 107 -28.10 8.87 10.51
CA GLN A 107 -27.63 7.54 10.93
C GLN A 107 -28.56 6.39 10.53
N HIS A 108 -29.85 6.67 10.32
CA HIS A 108 -30.80 5.66 9.85
C HIS A 108 -30.48 5.18 8.42
N PHE A 109 -29.87 6.04 7.62
CA PHE A 109 -29.46 5.72 6.26
C PHE A 109 -28.09 5.07 6.21
N ARG A 110 -27.38 4.95 7.35
CA ARG A 110 -26.00 4.46 7.36
C ARG A 110 -25.96 2.98 6.98
N VAL A 111 -25.15 2.63 5.98
CA VAL A 111 -24.90 1.22 5.61
C VAL A 111 -23.66 0.75 6.35
N ALA A 112 -23.78 -0.35 7.11
CA ALA A 112 -22.70 -0.95 7.89
C ALA A 112 -21.68 -1.66 7.00
#